data_AF-A0A7Y5TTG5-F1
#
_entry.id   AF-A0A7Y5TTG5-F1
#
_cell.length_a   1.000
_cell.length_b   1.000
_cell.length_c   1.000
_cell.angle_alpha   90.00
_cell.angle_beta   90.00
_cell.angle_gamma   90.00
#
_symmetry.space_group_name_H-M   'P 1'
#
loop_
_entity.id
_entity.type
_entity.pdbx_description
1 polymer ?
#
loop_
_entity_poly.entity_id
_entity_poly.type
_entity_poly.pdbx_seq_one_letter_code
_entity_poly.pdbx_strand_id
1 'polypeptide(L)'
;MTGAPVPRERHLEVTGIFDTGMYEYDNGYVFVSLPVAQDLAGLNDDVTGLEVRTTSRWTAPGVANRLAHQLGYPYRTEDWQSQNSSLFQALKLEKLGMTFILTLIIVVAAFNIVGTLTMVVTDKTKEIGILRAMGMPAASIRRIFLAQGFLIGLVGTVLGLVLGVGAAAALDHFKLIPLDPQVYFIDHLPVARQPLDIIVTAGASLVIAALATIYPAVQASRLLPVEAMRE
;
A
#
# COMPACT_ATOMS: atom_id res chain seq x y z
N MET A 1 -34.65 41.53 -24.42
CA MET A 1 -35.50 40.37 -24.06
C MET A 1 -34.60 39.32 -23.42
N THR A 2 -34.42 39.40 -22.11
CA THR A 2 -33.62 38.45 -21.32
C THR A 2 -34.50 37.24 -21.00
N GLY A 3 -34.61 36.31 -21.95
CA GLY A 3 -35.34 35.06 -21.75
C GLY A 3 -34.55 34.15 -20.82
N ALA A 4 -34.89 34.17 -19.53
CA ALA A 4 -34.45 33.11 -18.63
C ALA A 4 -34.95 31.77 -19.18
N PRO A 5 -34.13 30.71 -19.21
CA PRO A 5 -34.54 29.41 -19.71
C PRO A 5 -35.78 28.95 -18.93
N VAL A 6 -36.89 28.69 -19.63
CA VAL A 6 -38.10 28.16 -19.02
C VAL A 6 -37.81 26.70 -18.65
N PRO A 7 -37.91 26.32 -17.36
CA PRO A 7 -37.70 24.93 -16.96
C PRO A 7 -38.71 24.04 -17.70
N ARG A 8 -38.20 23.00 -18.36
CA ARG A 8 -39.04 21.99 -19.01
C ARG A 8 -39.44 20.97 -17.96
N GLU A 9 -40.74 20.81 -17.75
CA GLU A 9 -41.29 19.87 -16.78
C GLU A 9 -41.94 18.68 -17.49
N ARG A 10 -41.69 17.47 -16.98
CA ARG A 10 -42.33 16.23 -17.42
C ARG A 10 -42.77 15.41 -16.21
N HIS A 11 -43.98 14.89 -16.28
CA HIS A 11 -44.41 13.83 -15.38
C HIS A 11 -43.96 12.48 -15.91
N LEU A 12 -43.27 11.72 -15.08
CA LEU A 12 -42.78 10.38 -15.37
C LEU A 12 -43.27 9.42 -14.29
N GLU A 13 -43.48 8.16 -14.67
CA GLU A 13 -43.79 7.09 -13.72
C GLU A 13 -42.50 6.46 -13.21
N VAL A 14 -42.42 6.23 -11.90
CA VAL A 14 -41.27 5.57 -11.27
C VAL A 14 -41.38 4.06 -11.48
N THR A 15 -40.56 3.51 -12.38
CA THR A 15 -40.57 2.08 -12.70
C THR A 15 -39.68 1.24 -11.80
N GLY A 16 -38.79 1.86 -11.02
CA GLY A 16 -37.87 1.18 -10.12
C GLY A 16 -37.04 2.16 -9.30
N ILE A 17 -36.44 1.63 -8.23
CA ILE A 17 -35.47 2.33 -7.39
C ILE A 17 -34.17 1.54 -7.40
N PHE A 18 -33.04 2.23 -7.26
CA PHE A 18 -31.73 1.63 -7.15
C PHE A 18 -31.07 2.05 -5.85
N ASP A 19 -30.17 1.21 -5.35
CA ASP A 19 -29.34 1.47 -4.18
C ASP A 19 -27.91 1.10 -4.58
N THR A 20 -27.05 2.11 -4.65
CA THR A 20 -25.62 1.93 -4.94
C THR A 20 -24.78 1.80 -3.67
N GLY A 21 -25.40 1.97 -2.48
CA GLY A 21 -24.72 2.10 -1.20
C GLY A 21 -24.03 3.46 -1.03
N MET A 22 -24.24 4.41 -1.94
CA MET A 22 -23.61 5.73 -1.92
C MET A 22 -24.68 6.83 -1.93
N TYR A 23 -24.90 7.45 -0.77
CA TYR A 23 -25.94 8.45 -0.57
C TYR A 23 -25.94 9.59 -1.60
N GLU A 24 -24.75 10.06 -1.99
CA GLU A 24 -24.60 11.12 -3.00
C GLU A 24 -25.13 10.72 -4.38
N TYR A 25 -25.00 9.44 -4.75
CA TYR A 25 -25.52 8.92 -6.01
C TYR A 25 -27.00 8.60 -5.90
N ASP A 26 -27.40 7.95 -4.80
CA ASP A 26 -28.77 7.50 -4.59
C ASP A 26 -29.75 8.68 -4.43
N ASN A 27 -29.29 9.80 -3.86
CA ASN A 27 -30.09 11.01 -3.67
C ASN A 27 -29.89 12.06 -4.78
N GLY A 28 -28.89 11.88 -5.66
CA GLY A 28 -28.50 12.86 -6.68
C GLY A 28 -28.88 12.50 -8.11
N TYR A 29 -29.16 11.23 -8.40
CA TYR A 29 -29.33 10.75 -9.78
C TYR A 29 -30.72 10.17 -10.04
N VAL A 30 -31.22 10.45 -11.25
CA VAL A 30 -32.42 9.84 -11.81
C VAL A 30 -32.08 9.33 -13.21
N PHE A 31 -32.41 8.07 -13.49
CA PHE A 31 -32.20 7.48 -14.81
C PHE A 31 -33.51 7.50 -15.62
N VAL A 32 -33.44 8.04 -16.82
CA VAL A 32 -34.53 8.07 -17.80
C VAL A 32 -34.00 7.62 -19.16
N SER A 33 -34.90 7.29 -20.09
CA SER A 33 -34.48 7.00 -21.46
C SER A 33 -33.79 8.21 -22.10
N LEU A 34 -32.81 7.96 -22.98
CA LEU A 34 -32.05 9.02 -23.65
C LEU A 34 -32.94 10.07 -24.35
N PRO A 35 -34.01 9.70 -25.09
CA PRO A 35 -34.88 10.69 -25.73
C PRO A 35 -35.58 11.62 -24.72
N VAL A 36 -35.95 11.11 -23.54
CA VAL A 36 -36.57 11.91 -22.47
C VAL A 36 -35.55 12.85 -21.84
N ALA A 37 -34.33 12.37 -21.61
CA ALA A 37 -33.24 13.20 -21.08
C ALA A 37 -32.87 14.34 -22.05
N GLN A 38 -32.84 14.05 -23.35
CA GLN A 38 -32.60 15.04 -24.42
C GLN A 38 -33.67 16.13 -24.42
N ASP A 39 -34.96 15.75 -24.42
CA ASP A 39 -36.08 16.70 -24.37
C ASP A 39 -36.03 17.59 -23.11
N LEU A 40 -35.76 17.00 -21.94
CA LEU A 40 -35.64 17.72 -20.67
C LEU A 40 -34.45 18.69 -20.65
N ALA A 41 -33.31 18.28 -21.19
CA ALA A 41 -32.10 19.10 -21.24
C ALA A 41 -32.13 20.16 -22.36
N GLY A 42 -33.15 20.13 -23.23
CA GLY A 42 -33.19 21.00 -24.41
C GLY A 42 -32.15 20.66 -25.47
N LEU A 43 -31.64 19.43 -25.42
CA LEU A 43 -30.74 18.86 -26.41
C LEU A 43 -31.63 18.16 -27.43
N ASN A 44 -31.49 18.47 -28.71
CA ASN A 44 -32.29 17.81 -29.75
C ASN A 44 -31.78 16.36 -29.92
N ASP A 45 -31.13 16.05 -31.04
CA ASP A 45 -30.43 14.78 -31.23
C ASP A 45 -29.01 14.78 -30.60
N ASP A 46 -28.63 15.88 -29.95
CA ASP A 46 -27.32 16.04 -29.32
C ASP A 46 -27.24 15.36 -27.94
N VAL A 47 -26.02 15.10 -27.49
CA VAL A 47 -25.72 14.53 -26.17
C VAL A 47 -24.65 15.36 -25.45
N THR A 48 -24.68 15.38 -24.13
CA THR A 48 -23.66 16.07 -23.32
C THR A 48 -22.31 15.35 -23.30
N GLY A 49 -22.32 14.02 -23.49
CA GLY A 49 -21.12 13.21 -23.48
C GLY A 49 -21.37 11.77 -23.88
N LEU A 50 -20.28 11.04 -24.10
CA LEU A 50 -20.28 9.61 -24.40
C LEU A 50 -19.50 8.89 -23.33
N GLU A 51 -20.12 7.88 -22.71
CA GLU A 51 -19.44 7.02 -21.74
C GLU A 51 -18.86 5.79 -22.46
N VAL A 52 -17.56 5.55 -22.25
CA VAL A 52 -16.86 4.39 -22.83
C VAL A 52 -16.47 3.44 -21.72
N ARG A 53 -17.15 2.29 -21.66
CA ARG A 53 -16.81 1.23 -20.70
C ARG A 53 -15.60 0.44 -21.17
N THR A 54 -14.54 0.43 -20.37
CA THR A 54 -13.33 -0.36 -20.64
C THR A 54 -13.40 -1.74 -19.98
N THR A 55 -12.63 -2.70 -20.49
CA THR A 55 -12.56 -4.06 -19.94
C THR A 55 -11.89 -4.12 -18.56
N SER A 56 -11.06 -3.14 -18.21
CA SER A 56 -10.40 -3.05 -16.92
C SER A 56 -10.26 -1.60 -16.48
N ARG A 57 -10.60 -1.31 -15.22
CA ARG A 57 -10.48 0.03 -14.60
C ARG A 57 -9.09 0.64 -14.74
N TRP A 58 -8.05 -0.19 -14.78
CA TRP A 58 -6.66 0.25 -14.88
C TRP A 58 -6.27 0.70 -16.29
N THR A 59 -7.02 0.28 -17.31
CA THR A 59 -6.78 0.69 -18.70
C THR A 59 -7.49 1.99 -19.05
N ALA A 60 -8.47 2.41 -18.25
CA ALA A 60 -9.30 3.59 -18.50
C ALA A 60 -8.48 4.88 -18.71
N PRO A 61 -7.46 5.22 -17.89
CA PRO A 61 -6.64 6.42 -18.13
C PRO A 61 -5.89 6.36 -19.47
N GLY A 62 -5.39 5.18 -19.84
CA GLY A 62 -4.68 4.98 -21.11
C GLY A 62 -5.61 5.08 -22.33
N VAL A 63 -6.83 4.56 -22.22
CA VAL A 63 -7.87 4.69 -23.27
C VAL A 63 -8.33 6.14 -23.39
N ALA A 64 -8.63 6.80 -22.27
CA ALA A 64 -9.01 8.21 -22.23
C ALA A 64 -7.95 9.07 -22.91
N ASN A 65 -6.66 8.88 -22.57
CA ASN A 65 -5.58 9.64 -23.18
C ASN A 65 -5.47 9.41 -24.70
N ARG A 66 -5.65 8.17 -25.17
CA ARG A 66 -5.68 7.89 -26.62
C ARG A 66 -6.86 8.56 -27.33
N LEU A 67 -8.04 8.51 -26.72
CA LEU A 67 -9.24 9.17 -27.25
C LEU A 67 -9.08 10.69 -27.27
N ALA A 68 -8.49 11.28 -26.23
CA ALA A 68 -8.18 12.72 -26.18
C ALA A 68 -7.31 13.15 -27.36
N HIS A 69 -6.26 12.37 -27.65
CA HIS A 69 -5.35 12.64 -28.76
C HIS A 69 -6.00 12.45 -30.14
N GLN A 70 -6.91 11.48 -30.28
CA GLN A 70 -7.58 11.20 -31.55
C GLN A 70 -8.72 12.17 -31.87
N LEU A 71 -9.51 12.55 -30.86
CA LEU A 71 -10.67 13.44 -31.03
C LEU A 71 -10.26 14.91 -31.09
N GLY A 72 -9.25 15.30 -30.31
CA GLY A 72 -8.77 16.68 -30.25
C GLY A 72 -9.82 17.68 -29.77
N TYR A 73 -9.51 18.98 -29.86
CA TYR A 73 -10.45 20.05 -29.51
C TYR A 73 -11.67 20.04 -30.44
N PRO A 74 -12.91 20.22 -29.94
CA PRO A 74 -13.30 20.67 -28.58
C PRO A 74 -13.57 19.55 -27.57
N TYR A 75 -13.28 18.29 -27.90
CA TYR A 75 -13.60 17.16 -27.04
C TYR A 75 -12.60 17.00 -25.89
N ARG A 76 -13.11 16.71 -24.69
CA ARG A 76 -12.31 16.38 -23.51
C ARG A 76 -12.72 15.01 -23.01
N THR A 77 -11.73 14.19 -22.67
CA THR A 77 -11.96 12.90 -22.03
C THR A 77 -11.65 13.00 -20.55
N GLU A 78 -12.54 12.50 -19.71
CA GLU A 78 -12.29 12.33 -18.29
C GLU A 78 -12.37 10.85 -17.94
N ASP A 79 -11.46 10.39 -17.09
CA ASP A 79 -11.46 9.02 -16.58
C ASP A 79 -11.97 9.00 -15.14
N TRP A 80 -12.31 7.81 -14.65
CA TRP A 80 -12.87 7.66 -13.32
C TRP A 80 -11.92 8.13 -12.20
N GLN A 81 -10.59 8.11 -12.39
CA GLN A 81 -9.63 8.65 -11.43
C GLN A 81 -9.57 10.17 -11.48
N SER A 82 -9.70 10.78 -12.66
CA SER A 82 -9.70 12.25 -12.80
C SER A 82 -10.95 12.86 -12.16
N GLN A 83 -12.11 12.23 -12.37
CA GLN A 83 -13.37 12.65 -11.74
C GLN A 83 -13.31 12.56 -10.21
N ASN A 84 -12.55 11.61 -9.67
CA ASN A 84 -12.40 11.38 -8.22
C ASN A 84 -11.02 11.82 -7.69
N SER A 85 -10.38 12.81 -8.33
CA SER A 85 -8.98 13.13 -8.08
C SER A 85 -8.67 13.54 -6.63
N SER A 86 -9.60 14.20 -5.93
CA SER A 86 -9.45 14.56 -4.50
C SER A 86 -9.34 13.33 -3.60
N LEU A 87 -10.20 12.33 -3.80
CA LEU A 87 -10.16 11.05 -3.08
C LEU A 87 -8.82 10.34 -3.34
N PHE A 88 -8.42 10.25 -4.61
CA PHE A 88 -7.16 9.61 -4.99
C PHE A 88 -5.93 10.33 -4.45
N GLN A 89 -5.94 11.66 -4.38
CA GLN A 89 -4.88 12.44 -3.77
C GLN A 89 -4.80 12.19 -2.26
N ALA A 90 -5.94 12.18 -1.56
CA ALA A 90 -5.99 11.86 -0.13
C ALA A 90 -5.41 10.46 0.16
N LEU A 91 -5.85 9.44 -0.59
CA LEU A 91 -5.35 8.06 -0.45
C LEU A 91 -3.84 7.95 -0.75
N LYS A 92 -3.33 8.68 -1.75
CA LYS A 92 -1.89 8.73 -2.04
C LYS A 92 -1.09 9.35 -0.91
N LEU A 93 -1.59 10.46 -0.34
CA LEU A 93 -0.92 11.17 0.75
C LEU A 93 -0.90 10.34 2.03
N GLU A 94 -2.01 9.65 2.32
CA GLU A 94 -2.11 8.69 3.43
C GLU A 94 -1.11 7.54 3.26
N LYS A 95 -1.08 6.90 2.07
CA LYS A 95 -0.14 5.82 1.77
C LYS A 95 1.32 6.27 1.89
N LEU A 96 1.62 7.50 1.49
CA LEU A 96 2.94 8.10 1.66
C LEU A 96 3.27 8.26 3.15
N GLY A 97 2.35 8.78 3.96
CA GLY A 97 2.50 8.91 5.41
C GLY A 97 2.76 7.56 6.09
N MET A 98 1.98 6.53 5.76
CA MET A 98 2.21 5.17 6.27
C MET A 98 3.60 4.64 5.88
N THR A 99 4.06 4.93 4.65
CA THR A 99 5.39 4.50 4.19
C THR A 99 6.51 5.14 5.02
N PHE A 100 6.38 6.42 5.36
CA PHE A 100 7.34 7.10 6.25
C PHE A 100 7.39 6.48 7.64
N ILE A 101 6.23 6.26 8.27
CA ILE A 101 6.14 5.66 9.61
C ILE A 101 6.73 4.24 9.60
N LEU A 102 6.35 3.42 8.62
CA LEU A 102 6.84 2.05 8.48
C LEU A 102 8.36 2.02 8.31
N THR A 103 8.92 2.91 7.49
CA THR A 103 10.37 3.03 7.29
C THR A 103 11.08 3.37 8.61
N LEU A 104 10.53 4.30 9.40
CA LEU A 104 11.11 4.66 10.70
C LEU A 104 11.12 3.48 11.68
N ILE A 105 10.01 2.73 11.77
CA ILE A 105 9.92 1.52 12.61
C ILE A 105 10.98 0.49 12.20
N ILE A 106 11.15 0.28 10.90
CA ILE A 106 12.15 -0.65 10.35
C ILE A 106 13.58 -0.19 10.71
N VAL A 107 13.87 1.11 10.61
CA VAL A 107 15.18 1.66 10.99
C VAL A 107 15.46 1.45 12.48
N VAL A 108 14.49 1.72 13.35
CA VAL A 108 14.60 1.48 14.79
C VAL A 108 14.84 -0.01 15.10
N ALA A 109 14.11 -0.90 14.42
CA ALA A 109 14.30 -2.35 14.55
C ALA A 109 15.70 -2.79 14.07
N ALA A 110 16.19 -2.23 12.97
CA ALA A 110 17.55 -2.51 12.48
C ALA A 110 18.62 -2.09 13.50
N PHE A 111 18.50 -0.90 14.08
CA PHE A 111 19.41 -0.47 15.16
C PHE A 111 19.36 -1.37 16.38
N ASN A 112 18.18 -1.90 16.72
CA ASN A 112 18.05 -2.87 17.81
C ASN A 112 18.85 -4.15 17.52
N ILE A 113 18.76 -4.69 16.30
CA ILE A 113 19.57 -5.83 15.87
C ILE A 113 21.07 -5.52 15.99
N VAL A 114 21.51 -4.36 15.49
CA VAL A 114 22.92 -3.95 15.60
C VAL A 114 23.36 -3.89 17.05
N GLY A 115 22.59 -3.24 17.92
CA GLY A 115 22.90 -3.09 19.35
C GLY A 115 22.99 -4.44 20.06
N THR A 116 22.00 -5.31 19.86
CA THR A 116 21.98 -6.64 20.48
C THR A 116 23.14 -7.50 20.01
N LEU A 117 23.41 -7.58 18.70
CA LEU A 117 24.55 -8.37 18.21
C LEU A 117 25.89 -7.80 18.67
N THR A 118 26.04 -6.48 18.71
CA THR A 118 27.25 -5.85 19.24
C THR A 118 27.48 -6.23 20.70
N MET A 119 26.42 -6.19 21.52
CA MET A 119 26.46 -6.64 22.92
C MET A 119 26.86 -8.12 23.03
N VAL A 120 26.29 -8.99 22.20
CA VAL A 120 26.68 -10.41 22.19
C VAL A 120 28.17 -10.58 21.83
N VAL A 121 28.68 -9.80 20.86
CA VAL A 121 30.10 -9.85 20.48
C VAL A 121 30.99 -9.45 21.66
N THR A 122 30.64 -8.37 22.37
CA THR A 122 31.43 -7.90 23.53
C THR A 122 31.39 -8.90 24.67
N ASP A 123 30.23 -9.47 25.00
CA ASP A 123 30.08 -10.47 26.07
C ASP A 123 30.86 -11.76 25.75
N LYS A 124 31.02 -12.08 24.46
CA LYS A 124 31.68 -13.30 23.98
C LYS A 124 33.13 -13.08 23.56
N THR A 125 33.73 -11.92 23.86
CA THR A 125 35.10 -11.57 23.46
C THR A 125 36.14 -12.61 23.89
N LYS A 126 36.08 -13.11 25.13
CA LYS A 126 36.98 -14.16 25.64
C LYS A 126 36.88 -15.46 24.85
N GLU A 127 35.66 -15.91 24.58
CA GLU A 127 35.39 -17.12 23.81
C GLU A 127 35.89 -16.99 22.37
N ILE A 128 35.68 -15.82 21.74
CA ILE A 128 36.22 -15.50 20.41
C ILE A 128 37.75 -15.53 20.42
N GLY A 129 38.38 -14.98 21.46
CA GLY A 129 39.84 -15.00 21.65
C GLY A 129 40.42 -16.42 21.73
N ILE A 130 39.76 -17.31 22.48
CA ILE A 130 40.15 -18.73 22.58
C ILE A 130 40.03 -19.42 21.22
N LEU A 131 38.93 -19.22 20.50
CA LEU A 131 38.75 -19.79 19.15
C LEU A 131 39.81 -19.29 18.17
N ARG A 132 40.15 -18.00 18.22
CA ARG A 132 41.23 -17.39 17.41
C ARG A 132 42.59 -17.99 17.77
N ALA A 133 42.87 -18.22 19.05
CA ALA A 133 44.12 -18.84 19.52
C ALA A 133 44.24 -20.32 19.10
N MET A 134 43.12 -21.04 19.02
CA MET A 134 43.06 -22.41 18.47
C MET A 134 43.16 -22.47 16.93
N GLY A 135 43.35 -21.33 16.25
CA GLY A 135 43.57 -21.27 14.80
C GLY A 135 42.32 -20.96 13.97
N MET A 136 41.19 -20.58 14.58
CA MET A 136 40.00 -20.20 13.82
C MET A 136 40.24 -18.91 13.01
N PRO A 137 39.98 -18.91 11.68
CA PRO A 137 40.16 -17.72 10.87
C PRO A 137 39.04 -16.70 11.14
N ALA A 138 39.39 -15.41 11.05
CA ALA A 138 38.46 -14.30 11.23
C ALA A 138 37.20 -14.39 10.34
N ALA A 139 37.36 -14.95 9.13
CA ALA A 139 36.25 -15.19 8.21
C ALA A 139 35.21 -16.19 8.76
N SER A 140 35.63 -17.21 9.51
CA SER A 140 34.71 -18.17 10.13
C SER A 140 33.90 -17.51 11.26
N ILE A 141 34.54 -16.68 12.08
CA ILE A 141 33.86 -15.90 13.12
C ILE A 141 32.84 -14.94 12.48
N ARG A 142 33.23 -14.23 11.42
CA ARG A 142 32.31 -13.37 10.67
C ARG A 142 31.08 -14.13 10.16
N ARG A 143 31.27 -15.34 9.63
CA ARG A 143 30.16 -16.18 9.13
C ARG A 143 29.21 -16.61 10.24
N ILE A 144 29.72 -16.92 11.44
CA ILE A 144 28.88 -17.28 12.60
C ILE A 144 27.96 -16.12 12.96
N PHE A 145 28.50 -14.91 13.12
CA PHE A 145 27.70 -13.74 13.47
C PHE A 145 26.73 -13.30 12.37
N LEU A 146 27.14 -13.41 11.09
CA LEU A 146 26.23 -13.19 9.96
C LEU A 146 25.09 -14.23 9.94
N ALA A 147 25.38 -15.50 10.20
CA ALA A 147 24.38 -16.55 10.25
C ALA A 147 23.41 -16.37 11.43
N GLN A 148 23.91 -15.98 12.60
CA GLN A 148 23.09 -15.65 13.77
C GLN A 148 22.15 -14.48 13.46
N GLY A 149 22.69 -13.43 12.86
CA GLY A 149 21.93 -12.27 12.40
C GLY A 149 20.83 -12.62 11.39
N PHE A 150 21.19 -13.42 10.39
CA PHE A 150 20.25 -13.91 9.39
C PHE A 150 19.15 -14.79 10.00
N LEU A 151 19.49 -15.66 10.96
CA LEU A 151 18.52 -16.49 11.67
C LEU A 151 17.52 -15.64 12.47
N ILE A 152 18.00 -14.61 13.17
CA ILE A 152 17.13 -13.66 13.88
C ILE A 152 16.19 -12.97 12.89
N GLY A 153 16.72 -12.48 11.77
CA GLY A 153 15.93 -11.85 10.70
C GLY A 153 14.91 -12.80 10.09
N LEU A 154 15.27 -14.06 9.87
CA LEU A 154 14.40 -15.08 9.30
C LEU A 154 13.25 -15.42 10.25
N VAL A 155 13.56 -15.72 11.51
CA VAL A 155 12.53 -16.03 12.53
C VAL A 155 11.61 -14.83 12.73
N GLY A 156 12.16 -13.61 12.83
CA GLY A 156 11.37 -12.39 12.95
C GLY A 156 10.47 -12.15 11.74
N THR A 157 10.96 -12.41 10.52
CA THR A 157 10.17 -12.27 9.30
C THR A 157 9.06 -13.31 9.24
N VAL A 158 9.34 -14.58 9.56
CA VAL A 158 8.32 -15.65 9.57
C VAL A 158 7.23 -15.34 10.61
N LEU A 159 7.61 -14.99 11.83
CA LEU A 159 6.64 -14.63 12.88
C LEU A 159 5.84 -13.39 12.50
N GLY A 160 6.50 -12.35 11.96
CA GLY A 160 5.85 -11.13 11.49
C GLY A 160 4.86 -11.38 10.36
N LEU A 161 5.20 -12.26 9.41
CA LEU A 161 4.31 -12.66 8.33
C LEU A 161 3.09 -13.43 8.85
N VAL A 162 3.30 -14.40 9.73
CA VAL A 162 2.20 -15.18 10.32
C VAL A 162 1.24 -14.27 11.10
N LEU A 163 1.79 -13.39 11.94
CA LEU A 163 0.99 -12.44 12.72
C LEU A 163 0.31 -11.40 11.82
N GLY A 164 1.01 -10.84 10.84
CA GLY A 164 0.47 -9.81 9.94
C GLY A 164 -0.62 -10.35 9.01
N VAL A 165 -0.38 -11.49 8.37
CA VAL A 165 -1.38 -12.15 7.50
C VAL A 165 -2.54 -12.69 8.34
N GLY A 166 -2.27 -13.23 9.53
CA GLY A 166 -3.30 -13.69 10.46
C GLY A 166 -4.19 -12.56 10.94
N ALA A 167 -3.61 -11.42 11.35
CA ALA A 167 -4.35 -10.23 11.73
C ALA A 167 -5.16 -9.65 10.56
N ALA A 168 -4.58 -9.58 9.36
CA ALA A 168 -5.28 -9.14 8.15
C ALA A 168 -6.49 -10.03 7.84
N ALA A 169 -6.34 -11.36 7.94
CA ALA A 169 -7.43 -12.30 7.73
C ALA A 169 -8.52 -12.19 8.82
N ALA A 170 -8.13 -11.96 10.07
CA ALA A 170 -9.06 -11.77 11.18
C ALA A 170 -9.86 -10.46 11.02
N LEU A 171 -9.21 -9.36 10.64
CA LEU A 171 -9.87 -8.08 10.39
C LEU A 171 -10.93 -8.20 9.29
N ASP A 172 -10.60 -8.90 8.19
CA ASP A 172 -11.49 -9.16 7.07
C ASP A 172 -12.67 -10.07 7.48
N HIS A 173 -12.39 -11.16 8.22
CA HIS A 173 -13.41 -12.14 8.62
C HIS A 173 -14.39 -11.60 9.67
N PHE A 174 -13.88 -10.90 10.68
CA PHE A 174 -14.68 -10.43 11.82
C PHE A 174 -15.26 -9.03 11.61
N LYS A 175 -14.96 -8.36 10.47
CA LYS A 175 -15.39 -6.98 10.16
C LYS A 175 -15.23 -6.04 11.36
N LEU A 176 -14.09 -6.15 12.06
CA LEU A 176 -13.86 -5.53 13.38
C LEU A 176 -13.92 -4.00 13.37
N ILE A 177 -13.79 -3.39 12.19
CA ILE A 177 -13.89 -1.96 11.98
C ILE A 177 -15.15 -1.72 11.15
N PRO A 178 -16.32 -1.59 11.79
CA PRO A 178 -17.53 -1.16 11.10
C PRO A 178 -17.31 0.29 10.63
N LEU A 179 -17.50 0.51 9.35
CA LEU A 179 -17.49 1.84 8.77
C LEU A 179 -18.94 2.31 8.66
N ASP A 180 -19.19 3.58 8.96
CA ASP A 180 -20.49 4.17 8.66
C ASP A 180 -20.68 4.18 7.14
N PRO A 181 -21.63 3.39 6.59
CA PRO A 181 -21.82 3.30 5.14
C PRO A 181 -22.16 4.65 4.51
N GLN A 182 -22.72 5.58 5.31
CA GLN A 182 -23.06 6.93 4.85
C GLN A 182 -21.83 7.81 4.57
N VAL A 183 -20.67 7.48 5.16
CA VAL A 183 -19.44 8.28 5.06
C VAL A 183 -18.37 7.60 4.20
N TYR A 184 -18.22 6.29 4.32
CA TYR A 184 -17.10 5.56 3.72
C TYR A 184 -17.47 4.68 2.52
N PHE A 185 -18.76 4.63 2.15
CA PHE A 185 -19.21 3.97 0.92
C PHE A 185 -18.98 2.44 0.86
N ILE A 186 -18.57 1.82 1.98
CA ILE A 186 -18.33 0.38 2.15
C ILE A 186 -18.74 -0.01 3.57
N ASP A 187 -19.33 -1.19 3.74
CA ASP A 187 -19.83 -1.72 5.04
C ASP A 187 -18.70 -2.19 5.97
N HIS A 188 -17.50 -2.39 5.43
CA HIS A 188 -16.29 -2.75 6.17
C HIS A 188 -15.06 -2.38 5.33
N LEU A 189 -13.89 -2.25 5.96
CA LEU A 189 -12.64 -2.01 5.25
C LEU A 189 -12.14 -3.32 4.61
N PRO A 190 -12.21 -3.50 3.28
CA PRO A 190 -11.73 -4.74 2.65
C PRO A 190 -10.20 -4.78 2.70
N VAL A 191 -9.64 -5.77 3.40
CA VAL A 191 -8.18 -5.93 3.50
C VAL A 191 -7.68 -6.72 2.30
N ALA A 192 -7.41 -6.01 1.20
CA ALA A 192 -6.87 -6.61 -0.01
C ALA A 192 -5.43 -7.10 0.21
N ARG A 193 -5.27 -8.42 0.38
CA ARG A 193 -3.96 -9.07 0.54
C ARG A 193 -3.32 -9.27 -0.83
N GLN A 194 -2.43 -8.37 -1.23
CA GLN A 194 -1.64 -8.53 -2.46
C GLN A 194 -0.38 -9.38 -2.18
N PRO A 195 -0.21 -10.54 -2.85
CA PRO A 195 0.96 -11.40 -2.62
C PRO A 195 2.30 -10.69 -2.89
N LEU A 196 2.31 -9.76 -3.85
CA LEU A 196 3.49 -9.00 -4.20
C LEU A 196 3.96 -8.13 -3.02
N ASP A 197 3.05 -7.44 -2.34
CA ASP A 197 3.39 -6.61 -1.18
C ASP A 197 3.99 -7.47 -0.06
N ILE A 198 3.41 -8.65 0.20
CA ILE A 198 3.91 -9.61 1.19
C ILE A 198 5.34 -10.06 0.87
N ILE A 199 5.60 -10.44 -0.39
CA ILE A 199 6.92 -10.90 -0.84
C ILE A 199 7.95 -9.76 -0.76
N VAL A 200 7.57 -8.56 -1.20
CA VAL A 200 8.46 -7.38 -1.16
C VAL A 200 8.81 -7.02 0.28
N THR A 201 7.83 -7.01 1.20
CA THR A 201 8.09 -6.74 2.62
C THR A 201 8.97 -7.80 3.27
N ALA A 202 8.73 -9.09 2.98
CA ALA A 202 9.56 -10.19 3.48
C ALA A 202 10.99 -10.14 2.94
N GLY A 203 11.15 -9.82 1.65
CA GLY A 203 12.47 -9.62 1.04
C GLY A 203 13.20 -8.43 1.67
N ALA A 204 12.50 -7.29 1.82
CA ALA A 204 13.06 -6.08 2.42
C ALA A 204 13.49 -6.31 3.89
N SER A 205 12.68 -6.98 4.71
CA SER A 205 13.02 -7.26 6.10
C SER A 205 14.28 -8.13 6.22
N LEU A 206 14.41 -9.17 5.40
CA LEU A 206 15.59 -10.03 5.36
C LEU A 206 16.84 -9.28 4.90
N VAL A 207 16.73 -8.44 3.87
CA VAL A 207 17.84 -7.60 3.38
C VAL A 207 18.30 -6.65 4.48
N ILE A 208 17.36 -5.99 5.17
CA ILE A 208 17.69 -5.03 6.23
C ILE A 208 18.33 -5.74 7.44
N ALA A 209 17.80 -6.88 7.85
CA ALA A 209 18.41 -7.71 8.90
C ALA A 209 19.83 -8.14 8.50
N ALA A 210 20.02 -8.61 7.27
CA ALA A 210 21.34 -8.98 6.77
C ALA A 210 22.31 -7.79 6.80
N LEU A 211 21.90 -6.62 6.30
CA LEU A 211 22.72 -5.40 6.29
C LEU A 211 23.09 -4.95 7.71
N ALA A 212 22.12 -4.96 8.65
CA ALA A 212 22.37 -4.59 10.04
C ALA A 212 23.45 -5.47 10.69
N THR A 213 23.50 -6.76 10.33
CA THR A 213 24.42 -7.73 10.95
C THR A 213 25.85 -7.66 10.43
N ILE A 214 26.09 -6.93 9.32
CA ILE A 214 27.43 -6.78 8.74
C ILE A 214 28.37 -6.08 9.72
N TYR A 215 27.93 -4.99 10.34
CA TYR A 215 28.78 -4.20 11.24
C TYR A 215 29.27 -5.01 12.45
N PRO A 216 28.40 -5.65 13.26
CA PRO A 216 28.83 -6.47 14.38
C PRO A 216 29.69 -7.67 13.96
N ALA A 217 29.37 -8.31 12.83
CA ALA A 217 30.13 -9.45 12.34
C ALA A 217 31.56 -9.07 11.95
N VAL A 218 31.76 -7.89 11.35
CA VAL A 218 33.10 -7.37 11.05
C VAL A 218 33.84 -7.03 12.33
N GLN A 219 33.17 -6.39 13.30
CA GLN A 219 33.76 -6.08 14.60
C GLN A 219 34.27 -7.35 15.31
N ALA A 220 33.44 -8.40 15.39
CA ALA A 220 33.80 -9.68 16.00
C ALA A 220 35.03 -10.33 15.34
N SER A 221 35.11 -10.25 14.01
CA SER A 221 36.21 -10.86 13.24
C SER A 221 37.57 -10.17 13.46
N ARG A 222 37.56 -8.92 13.91
CA ARG A 222 38.77 -8.11 14.12
C ARG A 222 39.36 -8.21 15.53
N LEU A 223 38.68 -8.89 16.46
CA LEU A 223 39.17 -9.09 17.83
C LEU A 223 40.46 -9.92 17.83
N LEU A 224 41.51 -9.39 18.48
CA LEU A 224 42.79 -10.07 18.63
C LEU A 224 42.83 -10.90 19.93
N PRO A 225 43.51 -12.06 19.94
CA PRO A 225 43.61 -12.92 21.12
C PRO A 225 44.19 -12.21 22.34
N VAL A 226 45.17 -11.32 22.13
CA VAL A 226 45.86 -10.60 23.21
C VAL A 226 44.96 -9.57 23.89
N GLU A 227 44.04 -8.95 23.15
CA GLU A 227 43.07 -8.01 23.71
C GLU A 227 41.98 -8.76 24.48
N ALA A 228 41.54 -9.90 23.96
CA ALA A 228 40.51 -10.73 24.58
C ALA A 228 40.91 -11.38 25.93
N MET A 229 42.22 -11.52 26.21
CA MET A 229 42.73 -12.10 27.46
C MET A 229 43.18 -11.07 28.50
N ARG A 230 43.16 -9.76 28.17
CA ARG A 230 43.48 -8.67 29.12
C ARG A 230 42.27 -8.15 29.87
N GLU A 231 41.06 -8.37 29.36
CA GLU A 231 39.79 -8.19 30.09
C GLU A 231 39.32 -9.51 30.72
#